data_AF-A0AB34Y374-F1
#
_entry.id   AF-A0AB34Y374-F1
#
_cell.length_a   1.000
_cell.length_b   1.000
_cell.length_c   1.000
_cell.angle_alpha   90.00
_cell.angle_beta   90.00
_cell.angle_gamma   90.00
#
_symmetry.space_group_name_H-M   'P 1'
#
loop_
_entity.id
_entity.type
_entity.pdbx_description
1 polymer ?
#
loop_
_entity_poly.entity_id
_entity_poly.type
_entity_poly.pdbx_seq_one_letter_code
_entity_poly.pdbx_strand_id
1 'polypeptide(L)'
;MQRIDKKSAVEKEKVDRYISLLDVFYQLDESIQKHGVMLKIQNGSQTYWKPNSGIAEKNRINSALITLEKDFKMPKITQKVVKTPPSQYDSSDLV
;
A
#
# COMPACT_ATOMS: atom_id res chain seq x y z
N MET A 1 0.55 23.61 -5.45
CA MET A 1 -0.04 23.12 -4.18
C MET A 1 0.92 22.13 -3.56
N GLN A 2 1.42 22.39 -2.35
CA GLN A 2 2.21 21.40 -1.62
C GLN A 2 1.23 20.34 -1.06
N ARG A 3 1.53 19.06 -1.32
CA ARG A 3 0.71 17.92 -0.86
C ARG A 3 0.85 17.68 0.66
N ILE A 4 1.83 18.32 1.29
CA ILE A 4 2.21 18.18 2.69
C ILE A 4 2.58 19.56 3.20
N ASP A 5 1.99 19.97 4.32
CA ASP A 5 2.38 21.13 5.09
C ASP A 5 3.64 20.82 5.90
N LYS A 6 4.79 21.26 5.39
CA LYS A 6 6.10 21.06 6.01
C LYS A 6 6.25 21.74 7.38
N LYS A 7 5.34 22.66 7.75
CA LYS A 7 5.36 23.36 9.03
C LYS A 7 4.56 22.62 10.11
N SER A 8 3.71 21.67 9.71
CA SER A 8 2.97 20.82 10.63
C SER A 8 3.86 19.71 11.16
N ALA A 9 4.13 19.71 12.46
CA ALA A 9 4.87 18.64 13.12
C ALA A 9 4.20 17.27 12.94
N VAL A 10 2.87 17.24 12.87
CA VAL A 10 2.08 16.01 12.67
C VAL A 10 2.29 15.45 11.27
N GLU A 11 2.24 16.30 10.24
CA GLU A 11 2.42 15.82 8.87
C GLU A 11 3.87 15.40 8.60
N LYS A 12 4.85 16.08 9.23
CA LYS A 12 6.24 15.65 9.20
C LYS A 12 6.44 14.26 9.83
N GLU A 13 5.89 14.05 11.03
CA GLU A 13 6.01 12.76 11.72
C GLU A 13 5.36 11.61 10.94
N LYS A 14 4.22 11.85 10.28
CA LYS A 14 3.61 10.85 9.39
C LYS A 14 4.53 10.44 8.23
N VAL A 15 5.27 11.39 7.65
CA VAL A 15 6.25 11.11 6.58
C VAL A 15 7.43 10.32 7.14
N ASP A 16 8.01 10.77 8.25
CA ASP A 16 9.16 10.11 8.88
C ASP A 16 8.80 8.65 9.28
N ARG A 17 7.60 8.45 9.83
CA ARG A 17 7.07 7.11 10.14
C ARG A 17 6.89 6.25 8.89
N TYR A 18 6.36 6.81 7.81
CA TYR A 18 6.19 6.09 6.55
C TYR A 18 7.54 5.60 6.00
N ILE A 19 8.57 6.46 6.01
CA ILE A 19 9.94 6.10 5.61
C ILE A 19 10.48 4.97 6.50
N SER A 20 10.34 5.10 7.82
CA SER A 20 10.78 4.09 8.77
C SER A 20 10.12 2.71 8.53
N LEU A 21 8.81 2.68 8.26
CA LEU A 21 8.10 1.44 7.94
C LEU A 21 8.53 0.84 6.59
N LEU A 22 8.84 1.70 5.61
CA LEU A 22 9.32 1.26 4.29
C LEU A 22 10.71 0.62 4.40
N ASP A 23 11.60 1.17 5.22
CA ASP A 23 12.92 0.58 5.47
C ASP A 23 12.79 -0.82 6.07
N VAL A 24 11.92 -1.00 7.07
CA VAL A 24 11.65 -2.31 7.68
C VAL A 24 11.05 -3.29 6.66
N PHE A 25 10.15 -2.80 5.79
CA PHE A 25 9.55 -3.61 4.73
C PHE A 25 10.60 -4.20 3.79
N TYR A 26 11.59 -3.41 3.38
CA TYR A 26 12.68 -3.89 2.51
C TYR A 26 13.67 -4.80 3.25
N GLN A 27 13.98 -4.51 4.52
CA GLN A 27 14.81 -5.41 5.34
C GLN A 27 14.17 -6.79 5.50
N LEU A 28 12.83 -6.85 5.64
CA LEU A 28 12.10 -8.11 5.67
C LEU A 28 12.20 -8.84 4.33
N ASP A 29 12.17 -8.13 3.20
CA ASP A 29 12.36 -8.73 1.88
C ASP A 29 13.73 -9.36 1.71
N GLU A 30 14.80 -8.64 2.06
CA GLU A 30 16.16 -9.17 2.02
C GLU A 30 16.30 -10.42 2.91
N SER A 31 15.72 -10.38 4.11
CA SER A 31 15.72 -11.51 5.04
C SER A 31 14.97 -12.72 4.48
N ILE A 32 13.78 -12.52 3.90
CA ILE A 32 12.99 -13.60 3.28
C ILE A 32 13.72 -14.17 2.07
N GLN A 33 14.35 -13.34 1.24
CA GLN A 33 15.13 -13.79 0.09
C GLN A 33 16.35 -14.62 0.53
N LYS A 34 17.03 -14.19 1.60
CA LYS A 34 18.20 -14.89 2.15
C LYS A 34 17.85 -16.24 2.78
N HIS A 35 16.76 -16.31 3.54
CA HIS A 35 16.38 -17.51 4.30
C HIS A 35 15.40 -18.42 3.58
N GLY A 36 14.78 -17.92 2.51
CA GLY A 36 13.73 -18.61 1.75
C GLY A 36 12.34 -18.39 2.33
N VAL A 37 11.34 -18.70 1.51
CA VAL A 37 9.91 -18.60 1.86
C VAL A 37 9.46 -19.68 2.84
N MET A 38 10.18 -20.80 2.88
CA MET A 38 9.95 -21.93 3.77
C MET A 38 11.22 -22.18 4.58
N LEU A 39 11.07 -22.28 5.89
CA LEU A 39 12.16 -22.58 6.82
C LEU A 39 12.15 -24.07 7.14
N LYS A 40 13.32 -24.70 7.02
CA LYS A 40 13.55 -26.07 7.47
C LYS A 40 13.91 -26.04 8.94
N ILE A 41 13.15 -26.76 9.76
CA ILE A 41 13.43 -26.91 11.18
C ILE A 41 13.72 -28.38 11.45
N GLN A 42 14.83 -28.64 12.11
CA GLN A 42 15.30 -29.97 12.45
C GLN A 42 15.26 -30.14 13.96
N ASN A 43 14.52 -31.13 14.44
CA ASN A 43 14.45 -31.50 15.85
C ASN A 43 14.83 -32.98 16.01
N GLY A 44 16.08 -33.23 16.39
CA GLY A 44 16.67 -34.57 16.40
C GLY A 44 16.63 -35.20 15.00
N SER A 45 15.92 -36.31 14.87
CA SER A 45 15.69 -37.02 13.59
C SER A 45 14.52 -36.47 12.78
N GLN A 46 13.65 -35.64 13.36
CA GLN A 46 12.47 -35.11 12.69
C GLN A 46 12.82 -33.82 11.93
N THR A 47 12.32 -33.69 10.72
CA THR A 47 12.45 -32.49 9.89
C THR A 47 11.07 -32.01 9.50
N TYR A 48 10.80 -30.72 9.69
CA TYR A 48 9.54 -30.08 9.29
C TYR A 48 9.82 -28.75 8.58
N TRP A 49 8.93 -28.40 7.67
CA TRP A 49 8.98 -27.15 6.94
C TRP A 49 7.86 -26.23 7.44
N LYS A 50 8.20 -24.99 7.76
CA LYS A 50 7.22 -23.96 8.13
C LYS A 50 7.36 -22.74 7.23
N PRO A 51 6.27 -22.03 6.94
CA PRO A 51 6.35 -20.73 6.29
C PRO A 51 7.24 -19.78 7.08
N ASN A 52 8.02 -18.96 6.39
CA ASN A 52 8.82 -17.92 7.02
C ASN A 52 7.90 -16.88 7.68
N SER A 53 8.05 -16.71 9.00
CA SER A 53 7.23 -15.76 9.78
C SER A 53 7.38 -14.32 9.30
N GLY A 54 8.51 -13.98 8.68
CA GLY A 54 8.75 -12.67 8.06
C GLY A 54 7.73 -12.33 6.98
N ILE A 55 7.14 -13.32 6.30
CA ILE A 55 6.09 -13.09 5.28
C ILE A 55 4.82 -12.52 5.93
N ALA A 56 4.41 -13.09 7.07
CA ALA A 56 3.24 -12.61 7.79
C ALA A 56 3.46 -11.18 8.32
N GLU A 57 4.67 -10.90 8.81
CA GLU A 57 5.03 -9.57 9.29
C GLU A 57 5.09 -8.54 8.15
N LYS A 58 5.68 -8.91 7.01
CA LYS A 58 5.71 -8.05 5.81
C LYS A 58 4.30 -7.63 5.38
N ASN A 59 3.34 -8.55 5.42
CA ASN A 59 1.95 -8.25 5.09
C ASN A 59 1.29 -7.27 6.09
N ARG A 60 1.66 -7.34 7.38
CA ARG A 60 1.21 -6.37 8.39
C ARG A 60 1.79 -4.98 8.10
N ILE A 61 3.09 -4.89 7.83
CA ILE A 61 3.75 -3.62 7.50
C ILE A 61 3.14 -3.02 6.22
N ASN A 62 2.90 -3.82 5.18
CA ASN A 62 2.21 -3.36 3.96
C ASN A 62 0.83 -2.74 4.26
N SER A 63 0.07 -3.40 5.13
CA SER A 63 -1.27 -2.91 5.51
C SER A 63 -1.18 -1.59 6.28
N ALA A 64 -0.17 -1.43 7.14
CA ALA A 64 0.11 -0.19 7.84
C ALA A 64 0.53 0.94 6.87
N LEU A 65 1.38 0.64 5.88
CA LEU A 65 1.77 1.59 4.82
C LEU A 65 0.56 2.09 4.02
N ILE A 66 -0.29 1.17 3.52
CA ILE A 66 -1.52 1.52 2.79
C ILE A 66 -2.46 2.38 3.64
N THR A 67 -2.53 2.11 4.95
CA THR A 67 -3.37 2.89 5.86
C THR A 67 -2.83 4.31 6.02
N LEU A 68 -1.52 4.47 6.22
CA LEU A 68 -0.88 5.78 6.27
C LEU A 68 -1.00 6.53 4.93
N GLU A 69 -0.97 5.83 3.79
CA GLU A 69 -1.15 6.43 2.47
C GLU A 69 -2.51 7.09 2.30
N LYS A 70 -3.57 6.45 2.77
CA LYS A 70 -4.94 6.99 2.77
C LYS A 70 -5.07 8.23 3.66
N ASP A 71 -4.26 8.28 4.70
CA ASP A 71 -4.22 9.35 5.69
C ASP A 71 -3.52 10.62 5.18
N PHE A 72 -2.72 10.52 4.11
CA PHE A 72 -2.17 11.70 3.43
C PHE A 72 -3.29 12.41 2.68
N LYS A 73 -3.32 13.76 2.78
CA LYS A 73 -4.29 14.60 2.09
C LYS A 73 -4.07 14.54 0.58
N MET A 74 -4.64 13.52 -0.07
CA MET A 74 -4.71 13.45 -1.52
C MET A 74 -5.72 14.52 -2.00
N PRO A 75 -5.35 15.40 -2.94
CA PRO A 75 -6.36 16.25 -3.57
C PRO A 75 -7.39 15.32 -4.21
N LYS A 76 -8.65 15.40 -3.75
CA LYS A 76 -9.75 14.68 -4.39
C LYS A 76 -9.74 15.12 -5.86
N ILE A 77 -9.40 14.20 -6.75
CA ILE A 77 -9.62 14.41 -8.17
C ILE A 77 -11.14 14.37 -8.31
N THR A 78 -11.79 15.51 -8.14
CA THR A 78 -13.16 15.67 -8.55
C THR A 78 -13.13 15.54 -10.06
N GLN A 79 -13.37 14.32 -10.55
CA GLN A 79 -13.80 14.14 -11.91
C GLN A 79 -15.01 15.04 -12.04
N LYS A 80 -14.84 16.19 -12.70
CA LYS A 80 -15.97 16.96 -13.20
C LYS A 80 -16.65 16.00 -14.15
N VAL A 81 -17.67 15.28 -13.66
CA VAL A 81 -18.61 14.58 -14.52
C VAL A 81 -19.22 15.70 -15.34
N VAL A 82 -18.69 15.88 -16.55
CA VAL A 82 -19.34 16.69 -17.57
C VAL A 82 -20.65 15.95 -17.81
N LYS A 83 -21.72 16.41 -17.16
CA LYS A 83 -23.08 16.03 -17.49
C LYS A 83 -23.35 16.65 -18.85
N THR A 84 -22.88 16.01 -19.92
CA THR A 84 -23.47 16.26 -21.23
C THR A 84 -24.93 15.83 -21.09
N PRO A 85 -25.92 16.72 -21.27
CA PRO A 85 -27.30 16.30 -21.28
C PRO A 85 -27.46 15.19 -22.33
N PRO A 86 -28.24 14.13 -22.08
CA PRO A 86 -28.46 13.10 -23.08
C PRO A 86 -29.00 13.80 -24.33
N SER A 87 -28.28 13.64 -25.44
CA SER A 87 -28.72 14.08 -26.76
C SER A 87 -30.11 13.52 -26.99
N GLN A 88 -31.11 14.39 -26.91
CA GLN A 88 -32.49 14.06 -27.19
C GLN A 88 -32.55 13.72 -28.68
N TYR A 89 -33.12 12.56 -28.99
CA TYR A 89 -33.25 11.94 -30.32
C TYR A 89 -33.22 12.93 -31.48
N ASP A 90 -32.36 12.67 -32.46
CA ASP A 90 -32.35 13.41 -33.71
C ASP A 90 -33.50 12.91 -34.60
N SER A 91 -34.11 13.81 -35.35
CA SER A 91 -35.34 13.54 -36.12
C SER A 91 -35.11 12.50 -37.23
N SER A 92 -33.84 12.18 -37.51
CA SER A 92 -33.39 11.14 -38.44
C SER A 92 -33.56 9.71 -37.92
N ASP A 93 -33.80 9.50 -36.62
CA ASP A 93 -34.01 8.17 -36.04
C ASP A 93 -35.45 7.65 -36.20
N LEU A 94 -36.33 8.44 -36.83
CA LEU A 94 -37.69 8.04 -37.19
C LEU A 94 -37.76 7.65 -38.67
N VAL A 95 -37.33 6.44 -39.00
CA VAL A 95 -37.60 5.78 -40.29
C VAL A 95 -37.90 4.30 -40.11
#